data_AF-A0AAN1UEH1-F1
#
_entry.id   AF-A0AAN1UEH1-F1
#
_cell.length_a   1.000
_cell.length_b   1.000
_cell.length_c   1.000
_cell.angle_alpha   90.00
_cell.angle_beta   90.00
_cell.angle_gamma   90.00
#
_symmetry.space_group_name_H-M   'P 1'
#
loop_
_entity.id
_entity.type
_entity.pdbx_description
1 polymer ?
#
loop_
_entity_poly.entity_id
_entity_poly.type
_entity_poly.pdbx_seq_one_letter_code
_entity_poly.pdbx_strand_id
1 'polypeptide(L)' 'MSSLQDNHLVEVMSFIIDSVAMETKATGRAEIGIYLMSLVLAEYQSDATQ' A
#
# COMPACT_ATOMS: atom_id res chain seq x y z
N MET A 1 -23.92 -5.01 -1.69
CA MET A 1 -22.90 -5.44 -2.67
C MET A 1 -21.68 -4.55 -2.45
N SER A 2 -20.58 -5.07 -1.88
CA SER A 2 -19.28 -4.37 -1.77
C SER A 2 -18.13 -5.29 -1.32
N SER A 3 -18.40 -6.41 -0.64
CA SER A 3 -17.33 -7.17 0.04
C SER A 3 -16.32 -7.87 -0.88
N LEU A 4 -16.65 -8.14 -2.16
CA LEU A 4 -15.71 -8.85 -3.05
C LEU A 4 -14.57 -7.96 -3.55
N GLN A 5 -14.84 -6.68 -3.82
CA GLN A 5 -13.83 -5.72 -4.27
C GLN A 5 -12.92 -5.29 -3.11
N ASP A 6 -13.51 -5.09 -1.92
CA ASP A 6 -12.76 -4.78 -0.70
C ASP A 6 -11.79 -5.92 -0.33
N ASN A 7 -12.24 -7.18 -0.46
CA ASN A 7 -11.37 -8.34 -0.24
C ASN A 7 -10.22 -8.41 -1.25
N HIS A 8 -10.49 -8.14 -2.53
CA HIS A 8 -9.46 -8.20 -3.56
C HIS A 8 -8.41 -7.10 -3.41
N LEU A 9 -8.84 -5.87 -3.06
CA LEU A 9 -7.93 -4.77 -2.79
C LEU A 9 -7.01 -5.09 -1.60
N VAL A 10 -7.56 -5.66 -0.53
CA VAL A 10 -6.80 -6.08 0.65
C VAL A 10 -5.78 -7.17 0.31
N GLU A 11 -6.13 -8.12 -0.55
CA GLU A 11 -5.20 -9.16 -1.04
C GLU A 11 -4.04 -8.57 -1.83
N VAL A 12 -4.32 -7.66 -2.77
CA VAL A 12 -3.28 -7.00 -3.58
C VAL A 12 -2.36 -6.17 -2.70
N MET A 13 -2.91 -5.39 -1.77
CA MET A 13 -2.13 -4.60 -0.82
C MET A 13 -1.24 -5.48 0.07
N SER A 14 -1.78 -6.62 0.53
CA SER A 14 -1.00 -7.58 1.34
C SER A 14 0.15 -8.17 0.53
N PHE A 15 -0.09 -8.54 -0.73
CA PHE A 15 0.95 -9.06 -1.64
C PHE A 15 2.09 -8.06 -1.86
N ILE A 16 1.77 -6.78 -2.09
CA ILE A 16 2.77 -5.73 -2.28
C ILE A 16 3.60 -5.54 -1.00
N ILE A 17 2.94 -5.46 0.16
CA ILE A 17 3.62 -5.32 1.46
C ILE A 17 4.56 -6.50 1.71
N ASP A 18 4.11 -7.73 1.42
CA ASP A 18 4.92 -8.94 1.60
C ASP A 18 6.13 -8.99 0.67
N SER A 19 5.96 -8.56 -0.58
CA SER A 19 7.05 -8.49 -1.56
C SER A 19 8.14 -7.53 -1.12
N VAL A 20 7.76 -6.33 -0.66
CA VAL A 20 8.70 -5.31 -0.18
C VAL A 20 9.34 -5.72 1.14
N ALA A 21 8.60 -6.38 2.03
CA ALA A 21 9.13 -6.88 3.30
C ALA A 21 10.20 -7.95 3.09
N MET A 22 10.01 -8.82 2.09
CA MET A 22 10.98 -9.85 1.71
C MET A 22 12.32 -9.25 1.27
N GLU A 23 12.29 -8.09 0.61
CA GLU A 23 13.48 -7.38 0.14
C GLU A 23 14.16 -6.57 1.25
N THR A 24 13.36 -5.94 2.13
CA THR A 24 13.86 -4.94 3.08
C THR A 24 14.35 -5.49 4.42
N LYS A 25 14.20 -6.80 4.70
CA LYS A 25 14.75 -7.65 5.81
C LYS A 25 14.69 -7.16 7.27
N ALA A 26 14.75 -5.85 7.53
CA ALA A 26 14.76 -5.19 8.82
C ALA A 26 13.55 -4.26 9.03
N THR A 27 12.73 -4.03 7.99
CA THR A 27 11.56 -3.15 8.07
C THR A 27 10.29 -3.97 8.27
N GLY A 28 9.46 -3.59 9.24
CA GLY A 28 8.21 -4.29 9.52
C GLY A 28 7.14 -4.09 8.45
N ARG A 29 6.25 -5.07 8.27
CA ARG A 29 5.12 -4.99 7.31
C ARG A 29 4.26 -3.73 7.50
N ALA A 30 4.04 -3.32 8.75
CA ALA A 30 3.25 -2.13 9.07
C ALA A 30 3.93 -0.84 8.59
N GLU A 31 5.24 -0.72 8.79
CA GLU A 31 6.04 0.44 8.37
C GLU A 31 6.07 0.55 6.85
N ILE A 32 6.20 -0.58 6.15
CA ILE A 32 6.11 -0.68 4.70
C ILE A 32 4.72 -0.27 4.20
N GLY A 33 3.65 -0.77 4.84
CA GLY A 33 2.28 -0.39 4.49
C GLY A 33 2.03 1.11 4.63
N ILE A 34 2.51 1.71 5.73
CA ILE A 34 2.42 3.17 5.96
C ILE A 34 3.20 3.94 4.90
N TYR A 35 4.42 3.50 4.59
CA TYR A 35 5.25 4.15 3.56
C TYR A 35 4.58 4.12 2.19
N LEU A 36 4.07 2.96 1.75
CA LEU A 36 3.38 2.83 0.47
C LEU A 36 2.12 3.69 0.40
N MET A 37 1.32 3.74 1.48
CA MET A 37 0.16 4.63 1.56
C MET A 37 0.57 6.11 1.48
N SER A 38 1.70 6.48 2.09
CA SER A 38 2.20 7.86 2.04
C SER A 38 2.59 8.29 0.62
N LEU A 39 3.14 7.38 -0.20
CA LEU A 39 3.46 7.64 -1.60
C LEU A 39 2.18 7.86 -2.43
N VAL A 40 1.18 7.01 -2.26
CA VAL A 40 -0.12 7.17 -2.94
C VAL A 40 -0.78 8.49 -2.57
N LEU A 41 -0.71 8.88 -1.29
CA LEU A 41 -1.25 10.16 -0.83
C LEU A 41 -0.51 11.36 -1.43
N ALA A 42 0.82 11.26 -1.57
CA ALA A 42 1.65 12.31 -2.13
C ALA A 42 1.37 12.52 -3.64
N GLU A 43 1.20 11.43 -4.40
CA GLU A 43 0.79 11.49 -5.81
C GLU A 43 -0.58 12.15 -5.97
N TYR A 44 -1.56 11.75 -5.14
CA TYR A 44 -2.90 12.34 -5.19
C TYR A 44 -2.91 13.85 -4.87
N GLN A 45 -2.09 14.29 -3.91
CA GLN A 45 -1.97 15.72 -3.58
C GLN A 45 -1.29 16.50 -4.70
N SER A 46 -0.27 15.92 -5.35
CA SER A 46 0.40 16.54 -6.49
C SER A 46 -0.58 16.80 -7.63
N ASP A 47 -1.40 15.80 -7.98
CA ASP A 47 -2.41 15.90 -9.04
C ASP A 47 -3.53 16.91 -8.71
N ALA A 48 -3.91 17.05 -7.44
CA ALA A 48 -4.92 18.02 -7.00
C ALA A 48 -4.43 19.49 -7.04
N THR A 49 -3.11 19.71 -7.15
CA THR A 49 -2.50 21.04 -7.22
C THR A 49 -2.08 21.47 -8.64
N GLN A 50 -2.33 20.65 -9.66
CA GLN A 50 -2.17 21.02 -11.08
C GLN A 50 -3.46 21.59 -11.67
#